data_AF-A0A1Q3T286-F1
#
_entry.id   AF-A0A1Q3T286-F1
#
_cell.length_a   1.000
_cell.length_b   1.000
_cell.length_c   1.000
_cell.angle_alpha   90.00
_cell.angle_beta   90.00
_cell.angle_gamma   90.00
#
_symmetry.space_group_name_H-M   'P 1'
#
loop_
_entity.id
_entity.type
_entity.pdbx_description
1 polymer ?
#
loop_
_entity_poly.entity_id
_entity_poly.type
_entity_poly.pdbx_seq_one_letter_code
_entity_poly.pdbx_strand_id
1 'polypeptide(L)'
;MLSTATITTYRKDHPRLTNHYGLALFSLLGCIVAGFVGGPNQSFMETVSLGTGYVALLLVLLTLAIGPINMLKKRKNPVNVMFRRDAGIWAGITAIVHMVSSLLLYFGGNLLLYFFEQTGAGLTFSFDLFYLSDYLGLVAGLVILFLLVLSNNYFLKKFKGPKWKQFQRFNYLLFVVALLHTFGQEITNNRNPLITFGVIALAAFVVVAQSIGFVVYRRRDQQRKAASSGPAPARASVARPKTEVVSAPGAIPAPAMGGFMPLQPAYAAATIDKGLGRRRFLLMTGTVLLSGAVGGLSAKVLAKNGGTVTTTASNTTGVIATTAATATSASSGTSAATATTAGSTATTGATTTTAATTAASNTAASTTAAASTGAATTATTSGTVLATIANLAAGKAIAVTTPDTRAAAFVIHRQDGSVACFSGICTHEPVSLTFDESQQTLYCPKHGVPFNTQTGAPERGPARTALTQYKVTVDSQGQVIYG
;
A
#
# COMPACT_ATOMS: atom_id res chain seq x y z
N MET A 1 32.36 20.78 -14.47
CA MET A 1 31.95 19.39 -14.77
C MET A 1 33.17 18.49 -14.55
N LEU A 2 33.06 17.43 -13.74
CA LEU A 2 34.15 16.47 -13.53
C LEU A 2 34.40 15.69 -14.84
N SER A 3 35.66 15.50 -15.23
CA SER A 3 36.02 14.68 -16.40
C SER A 3 35.52 13.25 -16.24
N THR A 4 35.03 12.64 -17.32
CA THR A 4 34.60 11.24 -17.38
C THR A 4 35.68 10.30 -16.85
N ALA A 5 36.96 10.61 -17.09
CA ALA A 5 38.10 9.88 -16.55
C ALA A 5 38.13 9.90 -15.01
N THR A 6 37.94 11.07 -14.40
CA THR A 6 37.93 11.26 -12.94
C THR A 6 36.79 10.47 -12.28
N ILE A 7 35.59 10.46 -12.88
CA ILE A 7 34.43 9.72 -12.38
C ILE A 7 34.68 8.20 -12.43
N THR A 8 35.34 7.74 -13.51
CA THR A 8 35.61 6.31 -13.70
C THR A 8 36.65 5.80 -12.71
N THR A 9 37.71 6.59 -12.46
CA THR A 9 38.74 6.30 -11.45
C THR A 9 38.14 6.31 -10.04
N TYR A 10 37.37 7.34 -9.68
CA TYR A 10 36.72 7.42 -8.37
C TYR A 10 35.75 6.26 -8.10
N ARG A 11 34.99 5.82 -9.12
CA ARG A 11 34.11 4.65 -9.02
C ARG A 11 34.89 3.36 -8.71
N LYS A 12 36.11 3.24 -9.25
CA LYS A 12 36.98 2.07 -9.03
C LYS A 12 37.54 2.07 -7.61
N ASP A 13 37.89 3.25 -7.09
CA ASP A 13 38.53 3.40 -5.78
C ASP A 13 37.51 3.38 -4.62
N HIS A 14 36.30 3.93 -4.84
CA HIS A 14 35.23 4.01 -3.85
C HIS A 14 33.89 3.43 -4.36
N PRO A 15 33.83 2.12 -4.67
CA PRO A 15 32.66 1.51 -5.31
C PRO A 15 31.40 1.58 -4.46
N ARG A 16 31.51 1.43 -3.13
CA ARG A 16 30.33 1.49 -2.24
C ARG A 16 29.78 2.91 -2.11
N LEU A 17 30.65 3.89 -1.94
CA LEU A 17 30.24 5.29 -1.83
C LEU A 17 29.56 5.76 -3.12
N THR A 18 30.10 5.35 -4.27
CA THR A 18 29.48 5.60 -5.59
C THR A 18 28.09 4.96 -5.71
N ASN A 19 27.91 3.73 -5.22
CA ASN A 19 26.58 3.09 -5.17
C ASN A 19 25.60 3.92 -4.32
N HIS A 20 26.02 4.39 -3.15
CA HIS A 20 25.14 5.16 -2.25
C HIS A 20 24.71 6.48 -2.87
N TYR A 21 25.62 7.23 -3.50
CA TYR A 21 25.26 8.46 -4.23
C TYR A 21 24.31 8.17 -5.40
N GLY A 22 24.56 7.11 -6.17
CA GLY A 22 23.68 6.71 -7.27
C GLY A 22 22.26 6.36 -6.80
N LEU A 23 22.14 5.63 -5.68
CA LEU A 23 20.85 5.25 -5.09
C LEU A 23 20.14 6.44 -4.42
N ALA A 24 20.88 7.37 -3.81
CA ALA A 24 20.35 8.63 -3.32
C ALA A 24 19.74 9.47 -4.45
N LEU A 25 20.49 9.65 -5.54
CA LEU A 25 20.03 10.38 -6.72
C LEU A 25 18.82 9.71 -7.37
N PHE A 26 18.83 8.38 -7.49
CA PHE A 26 17.68 7.62 -7.98
C PHE A 26 16.44 7.85 -7.11
N SER A 27 16.60 7.85 -5.79
CA SER A 27 15.48 8.07 -4.86
C SER A 27 14.94 9.49 -4.96
N LEU A 28 15.82 10.49 -5.07
CA LEU A 28 15.44 11.89 -5.27
C LEU A 28 14.70 12.08 -6.59
N LEU A 29 15.24 11.54 -7.69
CA LEU A 29 14.60 11.60 -9.02
C LEU A 29 13.22 10.94 -9.01
N GLY A 30 13.08 9.79 -8.34
CA GLY A 30 11.79 9.12 -8.18
C GLY A 30 10.76 9.99 -7.45
N CYS A 31 11.17 10.72 -6.40
CA CYS A 31 10.29 11.66 -5.70
C CYS A 31 9.92 12.87 -6.58
N ILE A 32 10.86 13.41 -7.34
CA ILE A 32 10.62 14.51 -8.28
C ILE A 32 9.61 14.08 -9.35
N VAL A 33 9.80 12.90 -9.96
CA VAL A 33 8.87 12.35 -10.95
C VAL A 33 7.48 12.15 -10.34
N ALA A 34 7.39 11.63 -9.11
CA ALA A 34 6.11 11.48 -8.43
C ALA A 34 5.38 12.83 -8.25
N GLY A 35 6.11 13.91 -7.94
CA GLY A 35 5.55 15.26 -7.85
C GLY A 35 5.02 15.79 -9.17
N PHE A 36 5.71 15.52 -10.28
CA PHE A 36 5.20 15.88 -11.62
C PHE A 36 3.95 15.07 -12.02
N VAL A 37 3.82 13.84 -11.53
CA VAL A 37 2.70 12.94 -11.86
C VAL A 37 1.47 13.20 -10.99
N GLY A 38 1.63 13.62 -9.72
CA GLY A 38 0.51 13.74 -8.77
C GLY A 38 -0.36 15.00 -8.90
N GLY A 39 -0.06 15.88 -9.85
CA GLY A 39 -0.90 17.04 -10.19
C GLY A 39 -0.60 18.32 -9.38
N PRO A 40 -1.17 19.46 -9.78
CA PRO A 40 -0.78 20.78 -9.26
C PRO A 40 -1.18 21.04 -7.80
N ASN A 41 -2.14 20.28 -7.26
CA ASN A 41 -2.65 20.47 -5.89
C ASN A 41 -2.00 19.51 -4.87
N GLN A 42 -1.04 18.69 -5.30
CA GLN A 42 -0.40 17.72 -4.42
C GLN A 42 0.51 18.44 -3.42
N SER A 43 0.32 18.17 -2.12
CA SER A 43 1.20 18.74 -1.09
C SER A 43 2.60 18.13 -1.15
N PHE A 44 3.60 18.89 -0.68
CA PHE A 44 4.99 18.39 -0.61
C PHE A 44 5.10 17.07 0.14
N MET A 45 4.41 16.93 1.27
CA MET A 45 4.46 15.71 2.07
C MET A 45 3.81 14.53 1.33
N GLU A 46 2.73 14.75 0.58
CA GLU A 46 2.11 13.73 -0.25
C GLU A 46 3.03 13.29 -1.39
N THR A 47 3.76 14.22 -2.02
CA THR A 47 4.78 13.91 -3.01
C THR A 47 5.90 13.05 -2.41
N VAL A 48 6.39 13.41 -1.22
CA VAL A 48 7.42 12.62 -0.52
C VAL A 48 6.90 11.22 -0.19
N SER A 49 5.68 11.11 0.34
CA SER A 49 5.06 9.83 0.69
C SER A 49 4.89 8.93 -0.54
N LEU A 50 4.26 9.41 -1.61
CA LEU A 50 4.06 8.62 -2.83
C LEU A 50 5.39 8.28 -3.52
N GLY A 51 6.27 9.28 -3.65
CA GLY A 51 7.56 9.12 -4.31
C GLY A 51 8.44 8.08 -3.62
N THR A 52 8.58 8.17 -2.29
CA THR A 52 9.39 7.21 -1.53
C THR A 52 8.77 5.81 -1.49
N GLY A 53 7.44 5.69 -1.55
CA GLY A 53 6.73 4.41 -1.67
C GLY A 53 7.04 3.68 -2.98
N TYR A 54 6.90 4.37 -4.12
CA TYR A 54 7.24 3.79 -5.43
C TYR A 54 8.72 3.50 -5.58
N VAL A 55 9.60 4.39 -5.11
CA VAL A 55 11.06 4.13 -5.10
C VAL A 55 11.40 2.90 -4.27
N ALA A 56 10.82 2.75 -3.08
CA ALA A 56 11.03 1.57 -2.24
C ALA A 56 10.61 0.29 -2.96
N LEU A 57 9.43 0.30 -3.59
CA LEU A 57 8.92 -0.83 -4.35
C LEU A 57 9.86 -1.19 -5.51
N LEU A 58 10.28 -0.21 -6.32
CA LEU A 58 11.23 -0.42 -7.42
C LEU A 58 12.56 -1.01 -6.93
N LEU A 59 13.09 -0.52 -5.81
CA LEU A 59 14.33 -1.04 -5.25
C LEU A 59 14.19 -2.47 -4.71
N VAL A 60 13.07 -2.81 -4.06
CA VAL A 60 12.77 -4.20 -3.68
C VAL A 60 12.74 -5.09 -4.92
N LEU A 61 11.98 -4.71 -5.96
CA LEU A 61 11.88 -5.44 -7.23
C LEU A 61 13.25 -5.64 -7.89
N LEU A 62 14.08 -4.60 -7.91
CA LEU A 62 15.46 -4.65 -8.39
C LEU A 62 16.31 -5.66 -7.60
N THR A 63 16.22 -5.64 -6.26
CA THR A 63 17.00 -6.56 -5.41
C THR A 63 16.63 -8.03 -5.63
N LEU A 64 15.37 -8.30 -6.00
CA LEU A 64 14.90 -9.62 -6.39
C LEU A 64 15.39 -9.99 -7.80
N ALA A 65 15.31 -9.08 -8.77
CA ALA A 65 15.69 -9.33 -10.16
C ALA A 65 17.20 -9.61 -10.35
N ILE A 66 18.07 -8.98 -9.56
CA ILE A 66 19.54 -9.14 -9.67
C ILE A 66 19.98 -10.62 -9.60
N GLY A 67 19.34 -11.44 -8.75
CA GLY A 67 19.72 -12.84 -8.55
C GLY A 67 19.56 -13.69 -9.82
N PRO A 68 18.33 -13.81 -10.36
CA PRO A 68 18.08 -14.54 -11.60
C PRO A 68 18.87 -14.01 -12.81
N ILE A 69 18.96 -12.68 -12.98
CA ILE A 69 19.71 -12.06 -14.08
C ILE A 69 21.18 -12.50 -14.07
N ASN A 70 21.80 -12.54 -12.88
CA ASN A 70 23.18 -12.99 -12.75
C ASN A 70 23.35 -14.49 -13.04
N MET A 71 22.36 -15.33 -12.72
CA MET A 71 22.40 -16.75 -13.06
C MET A 71 22.35 -17.02 -14.58
N LEU A 72 21.61 -16.18 -15.32
CA LEU A 72 21.50 -16.24 -16.78
C LEU A 72 22.79 -15.77 -17.47
N LYS A 73 23.43 -14.70 -16.97
CA LYS A 73 24.62 -14.10 -17.59
C LYS A 73 25.91 -14.95 -17.51
N LYS A 74 25.90 -16.14 -16.88
CA LYS A 74 27.05 -17.08 -16.73
C LYS A 74 28.40 -16.43 -16.31
N ARG A 75 28.41 -15.21 -15.74
CA ARG A 75 29.65 -14.52 -15.36
C ARG A 75 30.22 -15.14 -14.09
N LYS A 76 31.53 -15.48 -14.12
CA LYS A 76 32.26 -16.12 -13.01
C LYS A 76 32.42 -15.22 -11.78
N ASN A 77 32.40 -13.89 -11.95
CA ASN A 77 32.49 -12.94 -10.85
C ASN A 77 31.35 -11.89 -10.94
N PRO A 78 30.40 -11.85 -10.02
CA PRO A 78 29.37 -10.80 -10.00
C PRO A 78 30.01 -9.47 -9.61
N VAL A 79 30.09 -8.55 -10.58
CA VAL A 79 30.83 -7.27 -10.48
C VAL A 79 30.29 -6.32 -9.38
N ASN A 80 29.17 -6.64 -8.71
CA ASN A 80 28.73 -5.86 -7.55
C ASN A 80 27.75 -6.63 -6.63
N VAL A 81 28.21 -7.66 -5.91
CA VAL A 81 27.38 -8.33 -4.87
C VAL A 81 26.95 -7.34 -3.78
N MET A 82 27.79 -6.33 -3.52
CA MET A 82 27.51 -5.29 -2.54
C MET A 82 26.37 -4.36 -2.97
N PHE A 83 26.23 -4.08 -4.28
CA PHE A 83 25.14 -3.25 -4.79
C PHE A 83 23.76 -3.80 -4.43
N ARG A 84 23.57 -5.13 -4.44
CA ARG A 84 22.28 -5.71 -4.03
C ARG A 84 21.97 -5.40 -2.56
N ARG A 85 22.97 -5.45 -1.69
CA ARG A 85 22.81 -5.12 -0.26
C ARG A 85 22.56 -3.61 -0.09
N ASP A 86 23.32 -2.78 -0.78
CA ASP A 86 23.20 -1.33 -0.72
C ASP A 86 21.81 -0.87 -1.24
N ALA A 87 21.33 -1.46 -2.35
CA ALA A 87 19.98 -1.23 -2.87
C ALA A 87 18.88 -1.67 -1.89
N GLY A 88 19.06 -2.80 -1.20
CA GLY A 88 18.13 -3.24 -0.15
C GLY A 88 18.10 -2.33 1.07
N ILE A 89 19.24 -1.75 1.46
CA ILE A 89 19.30 -0.73 2.53
C ILE A 89 18.54 0.52 2.10
N TRP A 90 18.76 1.01 0.88
CA TRP A 90 18.03 2.16 0.35
C TRP A 90 16.53 1.89 0.23
N ALA A 91 16.12 0.70 -0.22
CA ALA A 91 14.72 0.29 -0.21
C ALA A 91 14.11 0.39 1.20
N GLY A 92 14.85 -0.05 2.22
CA GLY A 92 14.42 0.05 3.62
C GLY A 92 14.33 1.49 4.12
N ILE A 93 15.31 2.34 3.80
CA ILE A 93 15.30 3.77 4.18
C ILE A 93 14.11 4.47 3.54
N THR A 94 13.91 4.33 2.23
CA THR A 94 12.79 4.98 1.52
C THR A 94 11.45 4.44 1.99
N ALA A 95 11.35 3.15 2.32
CA ALA A 95 10.12 2.59 2.88
C ALA A 95 9.80 3.11 4.29
N ILE A 96 10.80 3.37 5.14
CA ILE A 96 10.59 4.00 6.45
C ILE A 96 10.12 5.44 6.26
N VAL A 97 10.76 6.20 5.35
CA VAL A 97 10.31 7.57 5.03
C VAL A 97 8.87 7.55 4.51
N HIS A 98 8.53 6.62 3.61
CA HIS A 98 7.17 6.41 3.14
C HIS A 98 6.20 6.13 4.29
N MET A 99 6.52 5.17 5.18
CA MET A 99 5.67 4.81 6.31
C MET A 99 5.44 6.00 7.25
N VAL A 100 6.50 6.71 7.63
CA VAL A 100 6.41 7.85 8.56
C VAL A 100 5.67 9.02 7.92
N SER A 101 6.01 9.40 6.68
CA SER A 101 5.31 10.49 6.00
C SER A 101 3.84 10.16 5.77
N SER A 102 3.53 8.93 5.36
CA SER A 102 2.14 8.47 5.19
C SER A 102 1.35 8.57 6.48
N LEU A 103 1.91 8.16 7.62
CA LEU A 103 1.23 8.20 8.92
C LEU A 103 1.00 9.63 9.45
N LEU A 104 1.92 10.55 9.18
CA LEU A 104 1.84 11.94 9.62
C LEU A 104 0.93 12.81 8.76
N LEU A 105 0.66 12.39 7.52
CA LEU A 105 -0.03 13.19 6.51
C LEU A 105 -1.53 13.34 6.76
N TYR A 106 -2.18 12.25 7.12
CA TYR A 106 -3.64 12.17 7.10
C TYR A 106 -4.25 12.02 8.50
N PHE A 107 -5.55 12.30 8.60
CA PHE A 107 -6.34 12.25 9.83
C PHE A 107 -5.85 13.18 10.96
N GLY A 108 -5.28 14.34 10.61
CA GLY A 108 -4.82 15.32 11.59
C GLY A 108 -3.73 14.79 12.54
N GLY A 109 -2.99 13.75 12.13
CA GLY A 109 -1.96 13.09 12.94
C GLY A 109 -2.50 11.99 13.86
N ASN A 110 -3.79 11.65 13.81
CA ASN A 110 -4.33 10.53 14.58
C ASN A 110 -3.98 9.19 13.91
N LEU A 111 -2.92 8.57 14.41
CA LEU A 111 -2.39 7.31 13.89
C LEU A 111 -3.38 6.14 13.98
N LEU A 112 -4.31 6.16 14.93
CA LEU A 112 -5.23 5.04 15.14
C LEU A 112 -6.23 4.91 13.98
N LEU A 113 -6.61 6.00 13.33
CA LEU A 113 -7.60 6.00 12.25
C LEU A 113 -7.11 5.34 10.95
N TYR A 114 -5.81 5.07 10.81
CA TYR A 114 -5.30 4.22 9.73
C TYR A 114 -5.61 2.74 9.95
N PHE A 115 -5.75 2.34 11.21
CA PHE A 115 -5.81 0.93 11.61
C PHE A 115 -7.16 0.57 12.24
N PHE A 116 -7.93 1.54 12.67
CA PHE A 116 -9.18 1.33 13.37
C PHE A 116 -10.25 2.25 12.79
N GLU A 117 -11.42 1.68 12.60
CA GLU A 117 -12.60 2.43 12.20
C GLU A 117 -13.23 3.10 13.41
N GLN A 118 -13.46 4.40 13.33
CA GLN A 118 -14.20 5.13 14.34
C GLN A 118 -15.70 4.90 14.13
N THR A 119 -16.35 4.27 15.10
CA THR A 119 -17.80 4.10 15.14
C THR A 119 -18.38 4.86 16.32
N GLY A 120 -19.72 5.01 16.38
CA GLY A 120 -20.39 5.64 17.53
C GLY A 120 -20.11 4.93 18.88
N ALA A 121 -19.70 3.66 18.86
CA ALA A 121 -19.33 2.88 20.04
C ALA A 121 -17.83 2.89 20.36
N GLY A 122 -17.00 3.56 19.56
CA GLY A 122 -15.54 3.63 19.71
C GLY A 122 -14.77 3.07 18.50
N LEU A 123 -13.48 2.77 18.71
CA LEU A 123 -12.57 2.25 17.68
C LEU A 123 -12.73 0.74 17.51
N THR A 124 -13.04 0.29 16.29
CA THR A 124 -13.22 -1.13 15.96
C THR A 124 -12.31 -1.57 14.82
N PHE A 125 -12.03 -2.88 14.73
CA PHE A 125 -11.34 -3.45 13.58
C PHE A 125 -12.29 -3.50 12.38
N SER A 126 -11.75 -3.18 11.21
CA SER A 126 -12.48 -3.25 9.95
C SER A 126 -11.66 -4.02 8.94
N PHE A 127 -12.34 -4.82 8.11
CA PHE A 127 -11.72 -5.64 7.07
C PHE A 127 -11.97 -5.10 5.67
N ASP A 128 -12.45 -3.86 5.57
CA ASP A 128 -12.53 -3.16 4.29
C ASP A 128 -11.15 -3.06 3.65
N LEU A 129 -11.13 -2.97 2.31
CA LEU A 129 -9.90 -3.01 1.52
C LEU A 129 -8.88 -1.94 1.95
N PHE A 130 -9.36 -0.77 2.40
CA PHE A 130 -8.53 0.31 2.96
C PHE A 130 -7.72 -0.16 4.18
N TYR A 131 -8.40 -0.63 5.23
CA TYR A 131 -7.77 -1.05 6.48
C TYR A 131 -6.92 -2.30 6.30
N LEU A 132 -7.40 -3.26 5.50
CA LEU A 132 -6.64 -4.47 5.19
C LEU A 132 -5.31 -4.13 4.51
N SER A 133 -5.32 -3.15 3.60
CA SER A 133 -4.11 -2.65 2.96
C SER A 133 -3.17 -1.98 3.96
N ASP A 134 -3.68 -1.16 4.88
CA ASP A 134 -2.86 -0.50 5.90
C ASP A 134 -2.26 -1.49 6.90
N TYR A 135 -2.98 -2.56 7.27
CA TYR A 135 -2.43 -3.67 8.06
C TYR A 135 -1.26 -4.37 7.36
N LEU A 136 -1.41 -4.65 6.05
CA LEU A 136 -0.33 -5.24 5.26
C LEU A 136 0.88 -4.31 5.12
N GLY A 137 0.63 -3.00 5.02
CA GLY A 137 1.66 -1.96 5.05
C GLY A 137 2.43 -1.95 6.39
N LEU A 138 1.72 -2.06 7.51
CA LEU A 138 2.34 -2.17 8.84
C LEU A 138 3.21 -3.43 8.97
N VAL A 139 2.71 -4.57 8.52
CA VAL A 139 3.49 -5.82 8.48
C VAL A 139 4.73 -5.66 7.59
N ALA A 140 4.61 -5.02 6.43
CA ALA A 140 5.74 -4.71 5.56
C ALA A 140 6.79 -3.83 6.27
N GLY A 141 6.35 -2.78 6.97
CA GLY A 141 7.19 -1.89 7.75
C GLY A 141 7.98 -2.62 8.85
N LEU A 142 7.32 -3.51 9.60
CA LEU A 142 7.98 -4.34 10.62
C LEU A 142 9.02 -5.28 10.01
N VAL A 143 8.71 -5.91 8.86
CA VAL A 143 9.66 -6.78 8.16
C VAL A 143 10.85 -5.98 7.61
N ILE A 144 10.63 -4.76 7.09
CA ILE A 144 11.70 -3.88 6.64
C ILE A 144 12.61 -3.48 7.79
N LEU A 145 12.06 -3.05 8.93
CA LEU A 145 12.85 -2.69 10.11
C LEU A 145 13.71 -3.86 10.56
N PHE A 146 13.13 -5.06 10.63
CA PHE A 146 13.86 -6.29 10.93
C PHE A 146 15.03 -6.53 9.96
N LEU A 147 14.77 -6.47 8.64
CA LEU A 147 15.80 -6.70 7.62
C LEU A 147 16.89 -5.62 7.63
N LEU A 148 16.52 -4.36 7.89
CA LEU A 148 17.45 -3.22 7.94
C LEU A 148 18.39 -3.34 9.13
N VAL A 149 17.87 -3.69 10.32
CA VAL A 149 18.68 -3.99 11.51
C VAL A 149 19.68 -5.11 11.22
N LEU A 150 19.26 -6.16 10.52
CA LEU A 150 20.11 -7.28 10.10
C LEU A 150 21.14 -6.94 9.01
N SER A 151 21.01 -5.78 8.34
CA SER A 151 21.84 -5.39 7.19
C SER A 151 23.15 -4.69 7.59
N ASN A 152 23.78 -5.15 8.68
CA ASN A 152 25.07 -4.66 9.14
C ASN A 152 26.11 -5.79 9.25
N ASN A 153 27.39 -5.40 9.34
CA ASN A 153 28.49 -6.37 9.41
C ASN A 153 28.52 -7.12 10.75
N TYR A 154 27.95 -6.56 11.82
CA TYR A 154 27.90 -7.20 13.13
C TYR A 154 27.02 -8.46 13.09
N PHE A 155 25.77 -8.37 12.61
CA PHE A 155 24.87 -9.51 12.53
C PHE A 155 25.30 -10.54 11.49
N LEU A 156 25.95 -10.11 10.40
CA LEU A 156 26.56 -11.01 9.44
C LEU A 156 27.63 -11.90 10.11
N LYS A 157 28.48 -11.29 10.97
CA LYS A 157 29.49 -12.02 11.75
C LYS A 157 28.84 -12.91 12.82
N LYS A 158 27.85 -12.38 13.56
CA LYS A 158 27.17 -13.07 14.66
C LYS A 158 26.43 -14.33 14.22
N PHE A 159 25.63 -14.24 13.15
CA PHE A 159 24.78 -15.35 12.70
C PHE A 159 25.45 -16.27 11.68
N LYS A 160 26.64 -15.91 11.15
CA LYS A 160 27.33 -16.60 10.07
C LYS A 160 26.50 -16.65 8.77
N GLY A 161 27.11 -17.09 7.67
CA GLY A 161 26.50 -17.06 6.34
C GLY A 161 25.12 -17.75 6.21
N PRO A 162 24.95 -19.01 6.67
CA PRO A 162 23.70 -19.75 6.45
C PRO A 162 22.48 -19.20 7.22
N LYS A 163 22.60 -18.95 8.53
CA LYS A 163 21.48 -18.45 9.35
C LYS A 163 21.12 -17.02 8.98
N TRP A 164 22.12 -16.15 8.75
CA TRP A 164 21.86 -14.80 8.26
C TRP A 164 21.09 -14.82 6.94
N LYS A 165 21.48 -15.70 6.00
CA LYS A 165 20.76 -15.87 4.74
C LYS A 165 19.32 -16.36 4.94
N GLN A 166 19.01 -17.13 5.98
CA GLN A 166 17.64 -17.53 6.30
C GLN A 166 16.79 -16.33 6.73
N PHE A 167 17.30 -15.46 7.59
CA PHE A 167 16.60 -14.22 7.95
C PHE A 167 16.40 -13.29 6.76
N GLN A 168 17.38 -13.20 5.86
CA GLN A 168 17.24 -12.42 4.63
C GLN A 168 16.17 -12.97 3.65
N ARG A 169 15.64 -14.18 3.87
CA ARG A 169 14.50 -14.71 3.07
C ARG A 169 13.16 -14.08 3.43
N PHE A 170 13.07 -13.37 4.56
CA PHE A 170 11.89 -12.54 4.86
C PHE A 170 11.66 -11.46 3.79
N ASN A 171 12.66 -11.17 2.94
CA ASN A 171 12.49 -10.34 1.75
C ASN A 171 11.43 -10.87 0.76
N TYR A 172 11.17 -12.19 0.72
CA TYR A 172 10.08 -12.73 -0.10
C TYR A 172 8.70 -12.46 0.52
N LEU A 173 8.60 -12.54 1.85
CA LEU A 173 7.39 -12.12 2.56
C LEU A 173 7.16 -10.63 2.31
N LEU A 174 8.20 -9.80 2.50
CA LEU A 174 8.16 -8.36 2.22
C LEU A 174 7.63 -8.06 0.82
N PHE A 175 8.17 -8.73 -0.20
CA PHE A 175 7.71 -8.56 -1.58
C PHE A 175 6.20 -8.82 -1.73
N VAL A 176 5.68 -9.89 -1.14
CA VAL A 176 4.25 -10.22 -1.22
C VAL A 176 3.39 -9.19 -0.48
N VAL A 177 3.71 -8.89 0.78
CA VAL A 177 2.91 -7.96 1.58
C VAL A 177 2.97 -6.53 1.05
N ALA A 178 4.13 -6.08 0.56
CA ALA A 178 4.29 -4.76 -0.04
C ALA A 178 3.51 -4.62 -1.35
N LEU A 179 3.46 -5.67 -2.18
CA LEU A 179 2.63 -5.65 -3.39
C LEU A 179 1.14 -5.62 -3.06
N LEU A 180 0.68 -6.45 -2.11
CA LEU A 180 -0.73 -6.45 -1.71
C LEU A 180 -1.14 -5.10 -1.10
N HIS A 181 -0.28 -4.50 -0.28
CA HIS A 181 -0.48 -3.14 0.23
C HIS A 181 -0.58 -2.12 -0.92
N THR A 182 0.34 -2.17 -1.88
CA THR A 182 0.34 -1.23 -3.03
C THR A 182 -0.96 -1.37 -3.83
N PHE A 183 -1.36 -2.59 -4.19
CA PHE A 183 -2.59 -2.81 -4.96
C PHE A 183 -3.85 -2.44 -4.19
N GLY A 184 -3.92 -2.77 -2.89
CA GLY A 184 -5.02 -2.33 -2.04
C GLY A 184 -5.15 -0.81 -2.05
N GLN A 185 -4.04 -0.08 -1.87
CA GLN A 185 -4.06 1.38 -1.94
C GLN A 185 -4.35 1.94 -3.33
N GLU A 186 -3.88 1.33 -4.41
CA GLU A 186 -4.17 1.81 -5.76
C GLU A 186 -5.65 1.67 -6.14
N ILE A 187 -6.28 0.55 -5.74
CA ILE A 187 -7.71 0.32 -5.94
C ILE A 187 -8.52 1.28 -5.08
N THR A 188 -8.18 1.39 -3.80
CA THR A 188 -8.89 2.24 -2.85
C THR A 188 -8.77 3.72 -3.19
N ASN A 189 -7.61 4.16 -3.72
CA ASN A 189 -7.38 5.55 -4.11
C ASN A 189 -7.68 5.84 -5.60
N ASN A 190 -8.32 4.90 -6.32
CA ASN A 190 -8.66 4.98 -7.75
C ASN A 190 -7.53 5.59 -8.62
N ARG A 191 -6.31 5.05 -8.47
CA ARG A 191 -5.11 5.63 -9.09
C ARG A 191 -5.10 5.45 -10.61
N ASN A 192 -4.24 6.24 -11.27
CA ASN A 192 -4.09 6.22 -12.72
C ASN A 192 -3.77 4.77 -13.20
N PRO A 193 -4.60 4.20 -14.10
CA PRO A 193 -4.44 2.82 -14.53
C PRO A 193 -3.07 2.54 -15.16
N LEU A 194 -2.42 3.53 -15.76
CA LEU A 194 -1.09 3.38 -16.34
C LEU A 194 -0.03 3.00 -15.30
N ILE A 195 -0.07 3.64 -14.13
CA ILE A 195 0.87 3.35 -13.03
C ILE A 195 0.59 1.94 -12.50
N THR A 196 -0.68 1.62 -12.27
CA THR A 196 -1.10 0.29 -11.80
C THR A 196 -0.68 -0.81 -12.76
N PHE A 197 -0.94 -0.68 -14.06
CA PHE A 197 -0.50 -1.67 -15.04
C PHE A 197 1.04 -1.76 -15.11
N GLY A 198 1.75 -0.64 -14.96
CA GLY A 198 3.20 -0.62 -14.87
C GLY A 198 3.74 -1.41 -13.67
N VAL A 199 3.15 -1.22 -12.49
CA VAL A 199 3.50 -1.97 -11.27
C VAL A 199 3.20 -3.47 -11.43
N ILE A 200 2.03 -3.83 -11.98
CA ILE A 200 1.67 -5.22 -12.28
C ILE A 200 2.68 -5.86 -13.22
N ALA A 201 3.02 -5.18 -14.33
CA ALA A 201 3.95 -5.69 -15.32
C ALA A 201 5.34 -5.92 -14.71
N LEU A 202 5.83 -4.99 -13.89
CA LEU A 202 7.13 -5.12 -13.23
C LEU A 202 7.14 -6.23 -12.17
N ALA A 203 6.07 -6.36 -11.38
CA ALA A 203 5.89 -7.45 -10.43
C ALA A 203 5.87 -8.81 -11.14
N ALA A 204 5.11 -8.94 -12.23
CA ALA A 204 5.03 -10.14 -13.05
C ALA A 204 6.41 -10.49 -13.65
N PHE A 205 7.14 -9.50 -14.16
CA PHE A 205 8.51 -9.68 -14.65
C PHE A 205 9.42 -10.28 -13.58
N VAL A 206 9.38 -9.75 -12.34
CA VAL A 206 10.19 -10.28 -11.24
C VAL A 206 9.82 -11.72 -10.89
N VAL A 207 8.52 -12.04 -10.84
CA VAL A 207 8.05 -13.41 -10.58
C VAL A 207 8.53 -14.38 -11.66
N VAL A 208 8.40 -14.01 -12.94
CA VAL A 208 8.87 -14.81 -14.07
C VAL A 208 10.38 -15.00 -14.00
N ALA A 209 11.14 -13.93 -13.76
CA ALA A 209 12.58 -14.00 -13.60
C ALA A 209 13.00 -14.93 -12.46
N GLN A 210 12.36 -14.83 -11.28
CA GLN A 210 12.61 -15.73 -10.15
C GLN A 210 12.28 -17.18 -10.47
N SER A 211 11.18 -17.43 -11.17
CA SER A 211 10.76 -18.77 -11.59
C SER A 211 11.78 -19.40 -12.53
N ILE A 212 12.23 -18.67 -13.55
CA ILE A 212 13.30 -19.09 -14.47
C ILE A 212 14.59 -19.35 -13.70
N GLY A 213 14.99 -18.42 -12.82
CA GLY A 213 16.17 -18.56 -11.97
C GLY A 213 16.15 -19.82 -11.12
N PHE A 214 14.99 -20.14 -10.53
CA PHE A 214 14.79 -21.35 -9.73
C PHE A 214 14.90 -22.63 -10.58
N VAL A 215 14.31 -22.66 -11.77
CA VAL A 215 14.42 -23.79 -12.70
C VAL A 215 15.87 -24.02 -13.11
N VAL A 216 16.60 -22.96 -13.50
CA VAL A 216 18.03 -23.03 -13.86
C VAL A 216 18.86 -23.53 -12.68
N TYR A 217 18.60 -23.03 -11.48
CA TYR A 217 19.27 -23.49 -10.26
C TYR A 217 19.03 -24.97 -10.01
N ARG A 218 17.78 -25.44 -10.10
CA ARG A 218 17.41 -26.84 -9.87
C ARG A 218 18.06 -27.78 -10.89
N ARG A 219 18.09 -27.41 -12.17
CA ARG A 219 18.76 -28.19 -13.23
C ARG A 219 20.26 -28.33 -12.97
N ARG A 220 20.97 -27.23 -12.66
CA ARG A 220 22.40 -27.25 -12.33
C ARG A 220 22.71 -28.05 -11.06
N ASP A 221 21.83 -27.98 -10.07
CA ASP A 221 21.94 -28.69 -8.80
C ASP A 221 21.74 -30.21 -8.98
N GLN A 222 20.83 -30.63 -9.86
CA GLN A 222 20.67 -32.04 -10.26
C GLN A 222 21.90 -32.54 -11.02
N GLN A 223 22.41 -31.77 -11.98
CA GLN A 223 23.63 -32.12 -12.73
C GLN A 223 24.86 -32.29 -11.82
N ARG A 224 25.04 -31.39 -10.83
CA ARG A 224 26.12 -31.51 -9.85
C ARG A 224 26.00 -32.76 -8.99
N LYS A 225 24.80 -33.08 -8.53
CA LYS A 225 24.54 -34.31 -7.76
C LYS A 225 24.82 -35.56 -8.58
N ALA A 226 24.36 -35.60 -9.83
CA ALA A 226 24.62 -36.71 -10.75
C ALA A 226 26.12 -36.88 -11.03
N ALA A 227 26.86 -35.78 -11.21
CA ALA A 227 28.31 -35.81 -11.38
C ALA A 227 29.07 -36.28 -10.12
N SER A 228 28.56 -35.97 -8.91
CA SER A 228 29.17 -36.44 -7.65
C SER A 228 28.82 -37.90 -7.30
N SER A 229 27.76 -38.46 -7.90
CA SER A 229 27.33 -39.85 -7.69
C SER A 229 27.76 -40.81 -8.81
N GLY A 230 28.38 -40.30 -9.88
CA GLY A 230 28.93 -41.14 -10.95
C GLY A 230 30.21 -41.86 -10.47
N PRO A 231 30.56 -43.02 -11.07
CA PRO A 231 31.80 -43.72 -10.76
C PRO A 231 32.99 -42.76 -10.95
N ALA A 232 33.90 -42.73 -9.99
CA ALA A 232 35.10 -41.91 -10.07
C ALA A 232 35.80 -42.22 -11.41
N PRO A 233 36.18 -41.20 -12.21
CA PRO A 233 36.93 -41.46 -13.42
C PRO A 233 38.18 -42.25 -13.03
N ALA A 234 38.42 -43.38 -13.72
CA ALA A 234 39.60 -44.20 -13.51
C ALA A 234 40.79 -43.27 -13.44
N ARG A 235 41.42 -43.20 -12.26
CA ARG A 235 42.57 -42.35 -12.02
C ARG A 235 43.67 -42.90 -12.91
N ALA A 236 43.83 -42.34 -14.11
CA ALA A 236 44.98 -42.64 -14.94
C ALA A 236 46.20 -42.30 -14.08
N SER A 237 46.92 -43.34 -13.67
CA SER A 237 48.19 -43.23 -12.97
C SER A 237 49.18 -42.58 -13.93
N VAL A 238 49.13 -41.27 -14.05
CA VAL A 238 50.24 -40.52 -14.62
C VAL A 238 51.35 -40.65 -13.59
N ALA A 239 52.28 -41.56 -13.87
CA ALA A 239 53.53 -41.66 -13.13
C ALA A 239 54.18 -40.27 -13.15
N ARG A 240 54.26 -39.64 -11.98
CA ARG A 240 55.03 -38.41 -11.80
C ARG A 240 56.50 -38.79 -12.05
N PRO A 241 57.20 -38.20 -13.02
CA PRO A 241 58.64 -38.38 -13.10
C PRO A 241 59.26 -37.86 -11.81
N LYS A 242 60.15 -38.65 -11.20
CA LYS A 242 60.99 -38.19 -10.09
C LYS A 242 61.80 -37.00 -10.61
N THR A 243 61.41 -35.79 -10.24
CA THR A 243 62.30 -34.64 -10.29
C THR A 243 63.40 -34.90 -9.27
N GLU A 244 64.57 -35.30 -9.74
CA GLU A 244 65.82 -35.20 -8.97
C GLU A 244 65.99 -33.76 -8.50
N VAL A 245 66.14 -33.61 -7.20
CA VAL A 245 66.53 -32.35 -6.57
C VAL A 245 68.03 -32.21 -6.79
N VAL A 246 68.42 -31.49 -7.83
CA VAL A 246 69.78 -30.95 -7.94
C VAL A 246 69.86 -29.78 -6.97
N SER A 247 70.57 -29.97 -5.85
CA SER A 247 70.92 -28.91 -4.92
C SER A 247 71.88 -27.93 -5.58
N ALA A 248 71.45 -26.69 -5.80
CA ALA A 248 72.34 -25.58 -6.11
C ALA A 248 72.86 -24.94 -4.80
N PRO A 249 74.18 -24.72 -4.63
CA PRO A 249 74.74 -24.06 -3.46
C PRO A 249 74.68 -22.53 -3.63
N GLY A 250 74.15 -21.82 -2.64
CA GLY A 250 74.20 -20.35 -2.60
C GLY A 250 73.02 -19.70 -1.89
N ALA A 251 72.85 -19.95 -0.60
CA ALA A 251 71.94 -19.19 0.25
C ALA A 251 72.68 -17.97 0.84
N ILE A 252 72.25 -16.76 0.48
CA ILE A 252 72.55 -15.52 1.21
C ILE A 252 71.33 -15.20 2.08
N PRO A 253 71.46 -14.91 3.39
CA PRO A 253 70.31 -14.56 4.21
C PRO A 253 69.91 -13.10 4.00
N ALA A 254 68.63 -12.84 3.71
CA ALA A 254 68.04 -11.50 3.72
C ALA A 254 67.39 -11.21 5.10
N PRO A 255 67.46 -9.96 5.61
CA PRO A 255 67.11 -9.65 6.98
C PRO A 255 65.60 -9.49 7.20
N ALA A 256 65.18 -9.78 8.43
CA ALA A 256 63.82 -9.64 8.92
C ALA A 256 63.39 -8.17 9.02
N MET A 257 62.33 -7.79 8.31
CA MET A 257 61.60 -6.53 8.53
C MET A 257 60.12 -6.72 8.20
N GLY A 258 59.28 -6.46 9.22
CA GLY A 258 58.05 -5.66 9.07
C GLY A 258 56.85 -6.31 8.40
N GLY A 259 55.82 -6.59 9.21
CA GLY A 259 54.58 -7.23 8.76
C GLY A 259 53.77 -6.44 7.74
N PHE A 260 53.27 -7.17 6.75
CA PHE A 260 52.02 -6.89 6.04
C PHE A 260 51.39 -8.23 5.71
N MET A 261 50.32 -8.59 6.42
CA MET A 261 49.49 -9.77 6.10
C MET A 261 48.58 -9.43 4.90
N PRO A 262 48.73 -10.06 3.73
CA PRO A 262 47.66 -10.03 2.74
C PRO A 262 46.55 -10.97 3.19
N LEU A 263 45.37 -10.41 3.50
CA LEU A 263 44.15 -11.18 3.71
C LEU A 263 43.79 -11.94 2.42
N GLN A 264 44.08 -13.25 2.40
CA GLN A 264 43.57 -14.15 1.38
C GLN A 264 42.03 -14.20 1.45
N PRO A 265 41.32 -14.17 0.31
CA PRO A 265 39.90 -14.44 0.31
C PRO A 265 39.67 -15.95 0.48
N ALA A 266 39.46 -16.39 1.72
CA ALA A 266 38.92 -17.71 2.02
C ALA A 266 37.44 -17.78 1.60
N TYR A 267 37.17 -17.90 0.29
CA TYR A 267 35.90 -18.40 -0.21
C TYR A 267 36.01 -19.91 -0.39
N ALA A 268 36.15 -20.64 0.73
CA ALA A 268 35.96 -22.07 0.72
C ALA A 268 34.49 -22.35 0.35
N ALA A 269 34.30 -23.14 -0.71
CA ALA A 269 33.01 -23.61 -1.16
C ALA A 269 32.35 -24.45 -0.05
N ALA A 270 31.47 -23.82 0.74
CA ALA A 270 30.66 -24.52 1.72
C ALA A 270 29.59 -25.36 1.00
N THR A 271 29.90 -26.65 0.81
CA THR A 271 28.94 -27.73 0.59
C THR A 271 28.10 -27.90 1.85
N ILE A 272 26.89 -27.34 1.91
CA ILE A 272 25.91 -27.69 2.94
C ILE A 272 24.49 -27.80 2.35
N ASP A 273 24.07 -29.05 2.35
CA ASP A 273 22.82 -29.65 2.84
C ASP A 273 21.45 -28.98 2.60
N LYS A 274 20.51 -29.83 2.19
CA LYS A 274 19.16 -29.55 1.68
C LYS A 274 18.14 -30.15 2.63
N GLY A 275 17.13 -29.38 3.03
CA GLY A 275 15.99 -29.98 3.73
C GLY A 275 14.73 -29.13 3.71
N LEU A 276 14.68 -28.07 4.51
CA LEU A 276 13.37 -27.69 5.07
C LEU A 276 12.67 -26.47 4.44
N GLY A 277 13.37 -25.64 3.66
CA GLY A 277 12.81 -24.39 3.12
C GLY A 277 12.19 -24.49 1.72
N ARG A 278 12.28 -25.64 1.03
CA ARG A 278 11.93 -25.77 -0.41
C ARG A 278 10.45 -26.07 -0.70
N ARG A 279 9.72 -26.68 0.24
CA ARG A 279 8.30 -27.07 0.03
C ARG A 279 7.30 -25.96 0.37
N ARG A 280 7.62 -25.07 1.32
CA ARG A 280 6.75 -23.93 1.71
C ARG A 280 6.69 -22.82 0.65
N PHE A 281 7.68 -22.71 -0.22
CA PHE A 281 7.79 -21.66 -1.24
C PHE A 281 6.76 -21.80 -2.38
N LEU A 282 6.44 -23.05 -2.80
CA LEU A 282 5.46 -23.32 -3.85
C LEU A 282 4.01 -23.10 -3.38
N LEU A 283 3.73 -23.38 -2.10
CA LEU A 283 2.40 -23.21 -1.53
C LEU A 283 2.02 -21.74 -1.25
N MET A 284 2.99 -20.86 -0.98
CA MET A 284 2.70 -19.44 -0.69
C MET A 284 2.76 -18.52 -1.92
N THR A 285 3.40 -18.92 -3.01
CA THR A 285 3.49 -18.10 -4.24
C THR A 285 2.46 -18.50 -5.29
N GLY A 286 2.06 -19.78 -5.35
CA GLY A 286 1.07 -20.28 -6.30
C GLY A 286 -0.37 -19.84 -6.01
N THR A 287 -0.73 -19.60 -4.74
CA THR A 287 -2.08 -19.19 -4.32
C THR A 287 -2.36 -17.71 -4.55
N VAL A 288 -1.33 -16.85 -4.46
CA VAL A 288 -1.51 -15.39 -4.61
C VAL A 288 -1.79 -14.97 -6.06
N LEU A 289 -1.29 -15.71 -7.05
CA LEU A 289 -1.49 -15.37 -8.47
C LEU A 289 -2.80 -15.89 -9.06
N LEU A 290 -3.36 -16.99 -8.53
CA LEU A 290 -4.65 -17.50 -9.01
C LEU A 290 -5.85 -16.72 -8.44
N SER A 291 -5.74 -16.15 -7.24
CA SER A 291 -6.85 -15.40 -6.62
C SER A 291 -6.91 -13.93 -7.04
N GLY A 292 -5.78 -13.31 -7.41
CA GLY A 292 -5.74 -11.89 -7.79
C GLY A 292 -6.20 -11.59 -9.22
N ALA A 293 -6.16 -12.58 -10.13
CA ALA A 293 -6.50 -12.38 -11.55
C ALA A 293 -7.97 -12.68 -11.90
N VAL A 294 -8.73 -13.31 -11.00
CA VAL A 294 -10.12 -13.74 -11.28
C VAL A 294 -11.17 -12.87 -10.56
N GLY A 295 -10.79 -12.15 -9.49
CA GLY A 295 -11.73 -11.32 -8.72
C GLY A 295 -12.17 -10.02 -9.41
N GLY A 296 -11.36 -9.48 -10.33
CA GLY A 296 -11.61 -8.17 -10.95
C GLY A 296 -12.54 -8.18 -12.17
N LEU A 297 -12.79 -9.34 -12.79
CA LEU A 297 -13.54 -9.41 -14.06
C LEU A 297 -14.99 -9.90 -13.91
N SER A 298 -15.34 -10.58 -12.82
CA SER A 298 -16.69 -11.15 -12.65
C SER A 298 -17.71 -10.17 -12.05
N ALA A 299 -17.28 -9.17 -11.26
CA ALA A 299 -18.20 -8.26 -10.58
C ALA A 299 -18.87 -7.24 -11.52
N LYS A 300 -18.22 -6.87 -12.64
CA LYS A 300 -18.80 -5.93 -13.63
C LYS A 300 -19.76 -6.56 -14.63
N VAL A 301 -19.75 -7.89 -14.78
CA VAL A 301 -20.66 -8.60 -15.71
C VAL A 301 -21.90 -9.16 -14.98
N LEU A 302 -21.80 -9.45 -13.67
CA LEU A 302 -22.88 -10.11 -12.94
C LEU A 302 -23.95 -9.15 -12.37
N ALA A 303 -23.68 -7.85 -12.28
CA ALA A 303 -24.68 -6.85 -11.87
C ALA A 303 -25.76 -6.57 -12.94
N LYS A 304 -25.65 -7.16 -14.14
CA LYS A 304 -26.59 -6.91 -15.25
C LYS A 304 -27.70 -7.97 -15.38
N ASN A 305 -27.58 -9.16 -14.77
CA ASN A 305 -28.45 -10.31 -15.07
C ASN A 305 -28.94 -11.13 -13.85
N GLY A 306 -29.18 -10.50 -12.69
CA GLY A 306 -30.11 -10.98 -11.64
C GLY A 306 -30.20 -12.49 -11.31
N GLY A 307 -29.10 -13.24 -11.28
CA GLY A 307 -29.11 -14.69 -11.06
C GLY A 307 -28.46 -15.10 -9.74
N THR A 308 -29.20 -15.81 -8.89
CA THR A 308 -28.73 -16.46 -7.64
C THR A 308 -28.10 -17.82 -7.94
N VAL A 309 -26.93 -18.13 -7.35
CA VAL A 309 -26.29 -19.45 -7.44
C VAL A 309 -26.02 -20.00 -6.03
N THR A 310 -26.57 -21.19 -5.77
CA THR A 310 -26.34 -22.02 -4.59
C THR A 310 -24.99 -22.75 -4.72
N THR A 311 -24.06 -22.55 -3.78
CA THR A 311 -22.78 -23.29 -3.76
C THR A 311 -22.84 -24.46 -2.76
N THR A 312 -22.83 -25.68 -3.29
CA THR A 312 -22.61 -26.92 -2.51
C THR A 312 -21.13 -27.05 -2.16
N ALA A 313 -20.80 -27.12 -0.88
CA ALA A 313 -19.43 -27.33 -0.38
C ALA A 313 -19.12 -28.83 -0.26
N SER A 314 -18.12 -29.32 -1.00
CA SER A 314 -17.51 -30.64 -0.76
C SER A 314 -16.36 -30.54 0.24
N ASN A 315 -16.53 -31.19 1.39
CA ASN A 315 -15.49 -31.43 2.39
C ASN A 315 -14.49 -32.48 1.88
N THR A 316 -13.20 -32.20 1.93
CA THR A 316 -12.15 -33.24 1.92
C THR A 316 -11.18 -32.98 3.07
N THR A 317 -11.30 -33.83 4.08
CA THR A 317 -10.53 -33.82 5.33
C THR A 317 -9.16 -34.46 5.11
N GLY A 318 -8.09 -33.76 5.49
CA GLY A 318 -6.72 -34.28 5.55
C GLY A 318 -6.10 -33.98 6.90
N VAL A 319 -6.02 -35.01 7.74
CA VAL A 319 -5.60 -35.04 9.14
C VAL A 319 -4.17 -34.52 9.36
N ILE A 320 -3.99 -33.63 10.35
CA ILE A 320 -2.75 -33.54 11.13
C ILE A 320 -3.14 -33.44 12.61
N ALA A 321 -2.87 -34.51 13.35
CA ALA A 321 -2.95 -34.60 14.80
C ALA A 321 -1.93 -33.65 15.45
N THR A 322 -2.36 -32.88 16.44
CA THR A 322 -1.48 -32.35 17.48
C THR A 322 -2.13 -32.64 18.83
N THR A 323 -1.50 -33.52 19.57
CA THR A 323 -1.71 -33.80 20.98
C THR A 323 -1.25 -32.59 21.81
N ALA A 324 -2.11 -32.06 22.69
CA ALA A 324 -1.74 -31.65 24.05
C ALA A 324 -2.92 -31.01 24.82
N ALA A 325 -3.18 -31.60 25.98
CA ALA A 325 -3.56 -30.97 27.25
C ALA A 325 -4.89 -30.21 27.34
N THR A 326 -5.87 -30.98 27.82
CA THR A 326 -6.92 -30.65 28.78
C THR A 326 -6.58 -29.48 29.73
N ALA A 327 -7.43 -28.47 29.74
CA ALA A 327 -7.70 -27.64 30.92
C ALA A 327 -9.17 -27.19 30.86
N THR A 328 -9.99 -27.93 31.59
CA THR A 328 -11.40 -27.62 31.86
C THR A 328 -11.47 -26.42 32.81
N SER A 329 -12.30 -25.44 32.49
CA SER A 329 -12.99 -24.63 33.50
C SER A 329 -14.34 -24.21 32.97
N ALA A 330 -15.36 -24.62 33.71
CA ALA A 330 -16.76 -24.32 33.50
C ALA A 330 -17.08 -22.92 34.03
N SER A 331 -18.04 -22.25 33.39
CA SER A 331 -19.02 -21.43 34.10
C SER A 331 -20.32 -21.36 33.31
N SER A 332 -21.35 -21.84 34.00
CA SER A 332 -22.78 -21.86 33.76
C SER A 332 -23.46 -20.49 33.58
N GLY A 333 -24.63 -20.49 32.96
CA GLY A 333 -25.59 -19.36 32.97
C GLY A 333 -26.43 -19.31 31.68
N THR A 334 -27.32 -20.27 31.46
CA THR A 334 -28.78 -20.13 31.64
C THR A 334 -29.44 -19.13 30.68
N SER A 335 -30.17 -19.66 29.70
CA SER A 335 -31.63 -19.47 29.52
C SER A 335 -32.06 -19.66 28.07
N ALA A 336 -33.00 -20.59 27.94
CA ALA A 336 -33.70 -20.98 26.74
C ALA A 336 -34.60 -19.86 26.18
N ALA A 337 -34.83 -19.89 24.86
CA ALA A 337 -36.18 -20.05 24.32
C ALA A 337 -36.11 -20.33 22.81
N THR A 338 -36.37 -21.59 22.47
CA THR A 338 -36.72 -22.05 21.14
C THR A 338 -38.19 -21.74 20.89
N ALA A 339 -38.52 -21.10 19.77
CA ALA A 339 -39.84 -21.19 19.16
C ALA A 339 -39.68 -21.18 17.65
N THR A 340 -39.91 -22.35 17.07
CA THR A 340 -40.01 -22.61 15.64
C THR A 340 -41.48 -22.50 15.23
N THR A 341 -41.67 -22.26 13.93
CA THR A 341 -42.70 -22.83 13.04
C THR A 341 -43.91 -21.98 12.62
N ALA A 342 -44.10 -22.05 11.29
CA ALA A 342 -45.32 -21.86 10.50
C ALA A 342 -45.79 -20.41 10.31
N GLY A 343 -46.11 -19.91 9.11
CA GLY A 343 -46.49 -20.57 7.86
C GLY A 343 -47.76 -19.87 7.33
N SER A 344 -47.97 -19.89 6.01
CA SER A 344 -49.15 -19.39 5.26
C SER A 344 -49.16 -17.89 4.90
N THR A 345 -49.67 -17.40 3.76
CA THR A 345 -50.09 -17.95 2.45
C THR A 345 -50.24 -16.72 1.53
N ALA A 346 -50.06 -16.93 0.23
CA ALA A 346 -50.27 -15.95 -0.84
C ALA A 346 -51.67 -15.31 -0.83
N THR A 347 -51.78 -14.08 -1.34
CA THR A 347 -52.97 -13.63 -2.05
C THR A 347 -52.58 -12.67 -3.18
N THR A 348 -52.97 -13.08 -4.37
CA THR A 348 -52.93 -12.40 -5.67
C THR A 348 -53.97 -11.28 -5.71
N GLY A 349 -53.64 -10.17 -6.38
CA GLY A 349 -54.62 -9.12 -6.71
C GLY A 349 -54.04 -8.11 -7.68
N ALA A 350 -54.22 -8.38 -8.98
CA ALA A 350 -53.92 -7.47 -10.08
C ALA A 350 -55.20 -6.76 -10.53
N THR A 351 -55.16 -5.45 -10.80
CA THR A 351 -55.87 -4.71 -11.89
C THR A 351 -55.56 -3.20 -11.77
N THR A 352 -54.79 -2.62 -12.68
CA THR A 352 -55.17 -1.86 -13.90
C THR A 352 -55.45 -0.36 -13.72
N THR A 353 -54.61 0.42 -14.43
CA THR A 353 -54.95 1.56 -15.30
C THR A 353 -55.50 2.84 -14.66
N THR A 354 -54.81 3.97 -14.84
CA THR A 354 -55.18 5.03 -15.80
C THR A 354 -54.27 6.24 -15.65
N ALA A 355 -53.75 6.73 -16.79
CA ALA A 355 -53.02 7.97 -16.94
C ALA A 355 -53.97 9.13 -17.26
N ALA A 356 -53.67 10.34 -16.78
CA ALA A 356 -53.98 11.63 -17.41
C ALA A 356 -53.26 12.75 -16.63
N THR A 357 -52.20 13.36 -17.16
CA THR A 357 -52.20 14.71 -17.79
C THR A 357 -53.18 15.72 -17.19
N THR A 358 -52.67 16.82 -16.64
CA THR A 358 -53.11 18.19 -16.97
C THR A 358 -52.03 19.19 -16.53
N ALA A 359 -51.53 19.97 -17.48
CA ALA A 359 -50.72 21.16 -17.27
C ALA A 359 -51.63 22.35 -16.97
N ALA A 360 -51.20 23.27 -16.10
CA ALA A 360 -51.76 24.60 -16.03
C ALA A 360 -50.70 25.60 -15.56
N SER A 361 -50.17 26.33 -16.54
CA SER A 361 -49.53 27.63 -16.39
C SER A 361 -50.55 28.64 -15.86
N ASN A 362 -50.15 29.54 -14.96
CA ASN A 362 -50.83 30.82 -14.77
C ASN A 362 -49.79 31.93 -14.54
N THR A 363 -49.75 32.82 -15.52
CA THR A 363 -49.13 34.14 -15.50
C THR A 363 -50.20 35.16 -15.12
N ALA A 364 -49.94 35.99 -14.11
CA ALA A 364 -50.60 37.29 -13.90
C ALA A 364 -49.60 38.15 -13.09
N ALA A 365 -48.90 39.08 -13.72
CA ALA A 365 -49.34 40.44 -14.06
C ALA A 365 -49.35 41.38 -12.84
N SER A 366 -48.37 42.28 -12.92
CA SER A 366 -48.06 43.50 -12.17
C SER A 366 -49.24 44.39 -11.76
N THR A 367 -49.19 44.88 -10.51
CA THR A 367 -49.71 46.19 -10.14
C THR A 367 -48.66 46.96 -9.32
N THR A 368 -48.47 48.21 -9.73
CA THR A 368 -47.54 49.20 -9.21
C THR A 368 -48.12 49.86 -7.97
N ALA A 369 -47.35 49.99 -6.89
CA ALA A 369 -47.58 51.01 -5.86
C ALA A 369 -46.23 51.37 -5.21
N ALA A 370 -45.73 52.55 -5.55
CA ALA A 370 -44.63 53.21 -4.88
C ALA A 370 -45.15 53.87 -3.59
N ALA A 371 -44.51 53.60 -2.46
CA ALA A 371 -44.57 54.43 -1.27
C ALA A 371 -43.20 54.39 -0.56
N SER A 372 -42.51 55.52 -0.65
CA SER A 372 -41.23 55.82 -0.01
C SER A 372 -41.46 56.36 1.40
N THR A 373 -40.99 55.67 2.44
CA THR A 373 -40.65 56.30 3.72
C THR A 373 -39.70 55.44 4.54
N GLY A 374 -38.65 56.07 5.09
CA GLY A 374 -37.94 55.57 6.28
C GLY A 374 -36.65 54.82 6.01
N ALA A 375 -35.55 55.57 5.80
CA ALA A 375 -34.20 55.04 5.98
C ALA A 375 -34.01 54.60 7.43
N ALA A 376 -33.91 53.29 7.65
CA ALA A 376 -33.25 52.71 8.80
C ALA A 376 -31.91 52.14 8.31
N THR A 377 -30.82 52.67 8.87
CA THR A 377 -29.45 52.29 8.57
C THR A 377 -29.18 50.89 9.11
N THR A 378 -29.63 49.86 8.38
CA THR A 378 -29.20 48.49 8.63
C THR A 378 -27.81 48.34 8.04
N ALA A 379 -26.84 47.99 8.88
CA ALA A 379 -25.49 47.66 8.44
C ALA A 379 -25.56 46.72 7.24
N THR A 380 -25.04 47.17 6.10
CA THR A 380 -24.95 46.35 4.89
C THR A 380 -24.00 45.20 5.18
N THR A 381 -24.54 44.04 5.50
CA THR A 381 -23.77 42.81 5.51
C THR A 381 -23.36 42.53 4.07
N SER A 382 -22.13 42.92 3.71
CA SER A 382 -21.59 42.75 2.37
C SER A 382 -21.28 41.28 2.12
N GLY A 383 -22.30 40.49 1.76
CA GLY A 383 -22.17 39.08 1.43
C GLY A 383 -23.43 38.51 0.78
N THR A 384 -23.30 37.39 0.07
CA THR A 384 -24.44 36.73 -0.58
C THR A 384 -25.14 35.79 0.39
N VAL A 385 -26.46 35.87 0.45
CA VAL A 385 -27.30 34.98 1.29
C VAL A 385 -27.36 33.60 0.66
N LEU A 386 -26.99 32.57 1.43
CA LEU A 386 -27.02 31.16 1.00
C LEU A 386 -28.29 30.43 1.46
N ALA A 387 -28.76 30.75 2.65
CA ALA A 387 -29.92 30.12 3.27
C ALA A 387 -30.46 31.02 4.40
N THR A 388 -31.63 30.68 4.94
CA THR A 388 -32.20 31.30 6.14
C THR A 388 -32.43 30.23 7.19
N ILE A 389 -32.05 30.47 8.45
CA ILE A 389 -32.21 29.53 9.56
C ILE A 389 -33.68 29.14 9.77
N ALA A 390 -34.62 30.06 9.52
CA ALA A 390 -36.05 29.77 9.59
C ALA A 390 -36.49 28.63 8.65
N ASN A 391 -35.82 28.48 7.50
CA ASN A 391 -36.12 27.47 6.49
C ASN A 391 -35.20 26.24 6.58
N LEU A 392 -34.22 26.26 7.48
CA LEU A 392 -33.27 25.18 7.70
C LEU A 392 -33.30 24.79 9.18
N ALA A 393 -34.13 23.82 9.54
CA ALA A 393 -34.25 23.35 10.92
C ALA A 393 -32.91 22.83 11.48
N ALA A 394 -32.75 22.86 12.80
CA ALA A 394 -31.56 22.32 13.46
C ALA A 394 -31.40 20.81 13.16
N GLY A 395 -30.17 20.39 12.89
CA GLY A 395 -29.84 19.03 12.44
C GLY A 395 -30.10 18.76 10.96
N LYS A 396 -30.41 19.78 10.15
CA LYS A 396 -30.62 19.67 8.71
C LYS A 396 -29.49 20.35 7.93
N ALA A 397 -29.33 19.94 6.67
CA ALA A 397 -28.43 20.57 5.72
C ALA A 397 -29.16 20.90 4.42
N ILE A 398 -28.71 21.95 3.74
CA ILE A 398 -29.17 22.32 2.40
C ILE A 398 -27.98 22.43 1.45
N ALA A 399 -28.13 21.85 0.26
CA ALA A 399 -27.15 21.99 -0.81
C ALA A 399 -27.25 23.39 -1.41
N VAL A 400 -26.11 24.06 -1.57
CA VAL A 400 -25.99 25.40 -2.13
C VAL A 400 -24.84 25.45 -3.13
N THR A 401 -24.76 26.55 -3.87
CA THR A 401 -23.63 26.85 -4.76
C THR A 401 -22.93 28.10 -4.25
N THR A 402 -21.60 28.04 -4.10
CA THR A 402 -20.85 29.20 -3.61
C THR A 402 -20.93 30.36 -4.62
N PRO A 403 -21.03 31.62 -4.15
CA PRO A 403 -21.19 32.77 -5.04
C PRO A 403 -19.94 33.09 -5.86
N ASP A 404 -18.76 32.79 -5.33
CA ASP A 404 -17.45 33.18 -5.89
C ASP A 404 -16.94 32.23 -6.98
N THR A 405 -16.98 30.93 -6.71
CA THR A 405 -16.36 29.87 -7.50
C THR A 405 -17.41 28.96 -8.14
N ARG A 406 -18.69 29.16 -7.83
CA ARG A 406 -19.80 28.28 -8.24
C ARG A 406 -19.59 26.82 -7.82
N ALA A 407 -18.89 26.59 -6.73
CA ALA A 407 -18.62 25.26 -6.19
C ALA A 407 -19.84 24.73 -5.44
N ALA A 408 -20.09 23.42 -5.52
CA ALA A 408 -21.12 22.77 -4.70
C ALA A 408 -20.72 22.80 -3.22
N ALA A 409 -21.67 23.15 -2.35
CA ALA A 409 -21.48 23.25 -0.91
C ALA A 409 -22.72 22.78 -0.15
N PHE A 410 -22.56 22.49 1.14
CA PHE A 410 -23.67 22.29 2.06
C PHE A 410 -23.62 23.34 3.16
N VAL A 411 -24.73 24.01 3.41
CA VAL A 411 -24.95 24.75 4.66
C VAL A 411 -25.62 23.79 5.63
N ILE A 412 -25.00 23.60 6.80
CA ILE A 412 -25.44 22.68 7.83
C ILE A 412 -25.83 23.50 9.05
N HIS A 413 -27.10 23.42 9.45
CA HIS A 413 -27.53 23.94 10.73
C HIS A 413 -27.46 22.81 11.75
N ARG A 414 -26.54 22.92 12.70
CA ARG A 414 -26.24 21.87 13.66
C ARG A 414 -27.25 21.88 14.81
N GLN A 415 -27.30 20.78 15.56
CA GLN A 415 -28.22 20.63 16.69
C GLN A 415 -27.91 21.59 17.85
N ASP A 416 -26.67 22.06 17.97
CA ASP A 416 -26.25 23.07 18.94
C ASP A 416 -26.59 24.52 18.54
N GLY A 417 -27.28 24.70 17.40
CA GLY A 417 -27.63 26.01 16.84
C GLY A 417 -26.53 26.68 16.02
N SER A 418 -25.33 26.11 15.97
CA SER A 418 -24.25 26.62 15.13
C SER A 418 -24.50 26.30 13.65
N VAL A 419 -23.95 27.14 12.77
CA VAL A 419 -24.02 26.93 11.32
C VAL A 419 -22.61 26.77 10.76
N ALA A 420 -22.45 25.82 9.84
CA ALA A 420 -21.23 25.72 9.05
C ALA A 420 -21.54 25.49 7.59
N CYS A 421 -20.58 25.84 6.74
CA CYS A 421 -20.65 25.59 5.32
C CYS A 421 -19.40 24.82 4.88
N PHE A 422 -19.59 23.67 4.25
CA PHE A 422 -18.49 22.85 3.73
C PHE A 422 -18.69 22.58 2.24
N SER A 423 -17.59 22.34 1.53
CA SER A 423 -17.62 21.77 0.18
C SER A 423 -18.49 20.52 0.13
N GLY A 424 -19.36 20.46 -0.87
CA GLY A 424 -20.22 19.31 -1.14
C GLY A 424 -19.54 18.26 -2.02
N ILE A 425 -18.23 18.39 -2.25
CA ILE A 425 -17.45 17.47 -3.08
C ILE A 425 -16.49 16.69 -2.18
N CYS A 426 -16.50 15.37 -2.34
CA CYS A 426 -15.60 14.48 -1.61
C CYS A 426 -14.13 14.82 -1.89
N THR A 427 -13.30 14.86 -0.84
CA THR A 427 -11.86 15.17 -0.96
C THR A 427 -11.03 14.01 -1.51
N HIS A 428 -11.61 12.81 -1.62
CA HIS A 428 -10.98 11.66 -2.26
C HIS A 428 -11.07 11.74 -3.79
N GLU A 429 -12.29 11.95 -4.30
CA GLU A 429 -12.61 12.02 -5.72
C GLU A 429 -13.76 13.01 -5.93
N PRO A 430 -13.88 13.65 -7.11
CA PRO A 430 -14.87 14.69 -7.37
C PRO A 430 -16.31 14.13 -7.51
N VAL A 431 -16.82 13.57 -6.42
CA VAL A 431 -18.15 12.98 -6.27
C VAL A 431 -18.91 13.84 -5.26
N SER A 432 -20.15 14.19 -5.59
CA SER A 432 -21.02 14.93 -4.67
C SER A 432 -21.32 14.12 -3.42
N LEU A 433 -21.24 14.78 -2.28
CA LEU A 433 -21.62 14.24 -0.98
C LEU A 433 -23.12 14.31 -0.79
N THR A 434 -23.61 13.47 0.11
CA THR A 434 -24.99 13.47 0.59
C THR A 434 -24.96 13.69 2.09
N PHE A 435 -25.93 14.43 2.64
CA PHE A 435 -26.09 14.55 4.08
C PHE A 435 -26.92 13.39 4.63
N ASP A 436 -26.40 12.68 5.63
CA ASP A 436 -27.13 11.68 6.41
C ASP A 436 -27.63 12.34 7.69
N GLU A 437 -28.94 12.58 7.76
CA GLU A 437 -29.58 13.20 8.92
C GLU A 437 -29.52 12.34 10.19
N SER A 438 -29.49 11.01 10.04
CA SER A 438 -29.47 10.09 11.19
C SER A 438 -28.11 10.08 11.88
N GLN A 439 -27.04 10.10 11.08
CA GLN A 439 -25.65 10.10 11.54
C GLN A 439 -25.11 11.52 11.76
N GLN A 440 -25.81 12.55 11.27
CA GLN A 440 -25.34 13.94 11.23
C GLN A 440 -23.96 14.06 10.54
N THR A 441 -23.77 13.31 9.45
CA THR A 441 -22.53 13.29 8.65
C THR A 441 -22.79 13.68 7.20
N LEU A 442 -21.76 14.20 6.52
CA LEU A 442 -21.75 14.21 5.05
C LEU A 442 -21.09 12.91 4.59
N TYR A 443 -21.73 12.10 3.76
CA TYR A 443 -21.17 10.84 3.28
C TYR A 443 -20.95 10.83 1.77
N CYS A 444 -19.89 10.17 1.32
CA CYS A 444 -19.65 9.94 -0.10
C CYS A 444 -20.33 8.62 -0.53
N PRO A 445 -21.28 8.65 -1.50
CA PRO A 445 -22.01 7.45 -1.91
C PRO A 445 -21.14 6.42 -2.64
N LYS A 446 -19.95 6.80 -3.12
CA LYS A 446 -19.08 5.90 -3.90
C LYS A 446 -18.37 4.86 -3.04
N HIS A 447 -17.85 5.26 -1.88
CA HIS A 447 -17.07 4.38 -0.99
C HIS A 447 -17.56 4.41 0.47
N GLY A 448 -18.67 5.10 0.75
CA GLY A 448 -19.27 5.15 2.08
C GLY A 448 -18.46 5.91 3.13
N VAL A 449 -17.61 6.86 2.73
CA VAL A 449 -16.80 7.65 3.68
C VAL A 449 -17.65 8.73 4.32
N PRO A 450 -17.84 8.72 5.65
CA PRO A 450 -18.44 9.82 6.39
C PRO A 450 -17.41 10.92 6.68
N PHE A 451 -17.87 12.15 6.61
CA PHE A 451 -17.18 13.36 6.98
C PHE A 451 -17.91 13.98 8.16
N ASN A 452 -17.13 14.30 9.19
CA ASN A 452 -17.61 14.91 10.40
C ASN A 452 -18.12 16.33 10.10
N THR A 453 -19.35 16.65 10.48
CA THR A 453 -19.98 17.94 10.16
C THR A 453 -19.54 19.06 11.10
N GLN A 454 -18.75 18.78 12.13
CA GLN A 454 -18.14 19.79 12.98
C GLN A 454 -16.82 20.28 12.39
N THR A 455 -15.95 19.36 11.97
CA THR A 455 -14.58 19.67 11.53
C THR A 455 -14.37 19.57 10.02
N GLY A 456 -15.30 18.96 9.29
CA GLY A 456 -15.13 18.59 7.88
C GLY A 456 -14.18 17.41 7.67
N ALA A 457 -13.58 16.84 8.73
CA ALA A 457 -12.60 15.77 8.59
C ALA A 457 -13.27 14.43 8.24
N PRO A 458 -12.67 13.62 7.34
CA PRO A 458 -13.13 12.25 7.12
C PRO A 458 -12.88 11.40 8.36
N GLU A 459 -13.85 10.56 8.72
CA GLU A 459 -13.73 9.70 9.92
C GLU A 459 -13.09 8.34 9.58
N ARG A 460 -13.00 8.01 8.29
CA ARG A 460 -12.26 6.86 7.75
C ARG A 460 -11.80 7.10 6.31
N GLY A 461 -10.85 6.29 5.84
CA GLY A 461 -10.47 6.28 4.42
C GLY A 461 -11.56 5.72 3.51
N PRO A 462 -11.46 5.86 2.17
CA PRO A 462 -10.34 6.41 1.40
C PRO A 462 -10.14 7.93 1.44
N ALA A 463 -11.10 8.74 1.91
CA ALA A 463 -10.84 10.17 2.02
C ALA A 463 -9.88 10.44 3.18
N ARG A 464 -8.91 11.31 2.95
CA ARG A 464 -7.81 11.54 3.89
C ARG A 464 -7.60 13.00 4.28
N THR A 465 -8.32 13.90 3.62
CA THR A 465 -8.26 15.36 3.79
C THR A 465 -9.63 15.89 4.20
N ALA A 466 -9.66 16.86 5.12
CA ALA A 466 -10.90 17.52 5.52
C ALA A 466 -11.52 18.31 4.35
N LEU A 467 -12.85 18.40 4.34
CA LEU A 467 -13.59 19.24 3.41
C LEU A 467 -13.18 20.71 3.59
N THR A 468 -13.11 21.42 2.47
CA THR A 468 -12.94 22.88 2.49
C THR A 468 -14.11 23.50 3.23
N GLN A 469 -13.82 24.26 4.28
CA GLN A 469 -14.82 25.02 5.02
C GLN A 469 -14.95 26.42 4.41
N TYR A 470 -16.17 26.80 4.08
CA TYR A 470 -16.50 28.14 3.63
C TYR A 470 -16.92 29.00 4.81
N LYS A 471 -16.41 30.23 4.85
CA LYS A 471 -16.74 31.17 5.90
C LYS A 471 -18.16 31.68 5.69
N VAL A 472 -18.97 31.51 6.73
CA VAL A 472 -20.35 31.98 6.78
C VAL A 472 -20.60 32.70 8.09
N THR A 473 -21.47 33.71 8.05
CA THR A 473 -21.96 34.41 9.23
C THR A 473 -23.48 34.36 9.25
N VAL A 474 -24.06 34.42 10.45
CA VAL A 474 -25.51 34.51 10.63
C VAL A 474 -25.81 35.93 11.09
N ASP A 475 -26.66 36.64 10.36
CA ASP A 475 -27.07 37.99 10.75
C ASP A 475 -28.20 38.00 11.80
N SER A 476 -28.58 39.18 12.26
CA SER A 476 -29.67 39.36 13.23
C SER A 476 -31.05 38.94 12.70
N GLN A 477 -31.21 38.75 11.39
CA GLN A 477 -32.43 38.25 10.76
C GLN A 477 -32.40 36.74 10.53
N GLY A 478 -31.33 36.05 10.95
CA GLY A 478 -31.16 34.61 10.78
C GLY A 478 -30.77 34.21 9.36
N GLN A 479 -30.23 35.12 8.55
CA GLN A 479 -29.72 34.83 7.21
C GLN A 479 -28.29 34.31 7.29
N VAL A 480 -28.00 33.21 6.59
CA VAL A 480 -26.66 32.65 6.46
C VAL A 480 -25.96 33.31 5.27
N ILE A 481 -24.94 34.10 5.56
CA ILE A 481 -24.27 34.97 4.59
C ILE A 481 -22.86 34.44 4.33
N TYR A 482 -22.52 34.25 3.05
CA TYR A 482 -21.19 33.88 2.58
C TYR A 482 -20.24 35.09 2.59
N GLY A 483 -19.08 34.98 3.26
CA GLY A 483 -18.07 36.06 3.33
C GLY A 483 -16.97 35.89 4.38
#